data_AF-A0A2M8E1H3-F1
#
_entry.id   AF-A0A2M8E1H3-F1
#
_cell.length_a   1.000
_cell.length_b   1.000
_cell.length_c   1.000
_cell.angle_alpha   90.00
_cell.angle_beta   90.00
_cell.angle_gamma   90.00
#
_symmetry.space_group_name_H-M   'P 1'
#
loop_
_entity.id
_entity.type
_entity.pdbx_description
1 polymer ?
#
loop_
_entity_poly.entity_id
_entity_poly.type
_entity_poly.pdbx_seq_one_letter_code
_entity_poly.pdbx_strand_id
1 'polypeptide(L)'
;MTPEALQRRQQQLLIRSTELRQVLVRDVNRLQHPASLVDQVTVGWRWVAQHPQWPLAVLAVLLVLKPKRALSWSAKLWWLWKSARQLRRLRQTLRPFLAPR
;
A
#
# COMPACT_ATOMS: atom_id res chain seq x y z
N MET A 1 -13.88 42.10 20.39
CA MET A 1 -14.36 41.03 19.48
C MET A 1 -15.50 40.32 20.17
N THR A 2 -16.71 40.33 19.60
CA THR A 2 -17.92 39.80 20.26
C THR A 2 -18.02 38.27 20.12
N PRO A 3 -18.47 37.55 21.16
CA PRO A 3 -18.53 36.07 21.17
C PRO A 3 -19.39 35.49 20.03
N GLU A 4 -20.44 36.22 19.65
CA GLU A 4 -21.34 35.91 18.51
C GLU A 4 -20.58 35.76 17.17
N ALA A 5 -19.57 36.61 16.93
CA ALA A 5 -18.81 36.59 15.69
C ALA A 5 -17.85 35.39 15.61
N LEU A 6 -17.39 34.90 16.77
CA LEU A 6 -16.54 33.70 16.87
C LEU A 6 -17.36 32.43 16.62
N GLN A 7 -18.56 32.33 17.17
CA GLN A 7 -19.44 31.16 16.95
C GLN A 7 -19.84 31.01 15.47
N ARG A 8 -20.14 32.10 14.77
CA ARG A 8 -20.43 32.03 13.32
C ARG A 8 -19.23 31.56 12.50
N ARG A 9 -18.03 32.02 12.84
CA ARG A 9 -16.79 31.57 12.18
C ARG A 9 -16.52 30.08 12.44
N GLN A 10 -16.76 29.62 13.65
CA GLN A 10 -16.58 28.22 14.03
C GLN A 10 -17.56 27.31 13.27
N GLN A 11 -18.81 27.72 13.12
CA GLN A 11 -19.80 26.99 12.32
C GLN A 11 -19.41 26.92 10.83
N GLN A 12 -18.94 28.04 10.26
CA GLN A 12 -18.45 28.05 8.87
C GLN A 12 -17.23 27.14 8.67
N LEU A 13 -16.30 27.10 9.62
CA LEU A 13 -15.15 26.20 9.59
C LEU A 13 -15.56 24.74 9.71
N LEU A 14 -16.54 24.43 10.57
CA LEU A 14 -17.08 23.09 10.72
C LEU A 14 -17.71 22.59 9.42
N ILE A 15 -18.55 23.40 8.77
CA ILE A 15 -19.17 23.07 7.47
C ILE A 15 -18.10 22.79 6.41
N ARG A 16 -17.09 23.67 6.29
CA ARG A 16 -15.98 23.44 5.34
C ARG A 16 -15.15 22.20 5.68
N SER A 17 -14.95 21.91 6.97
CA SER A 17 -14.22 20.71 7.39
C SER A 17 -14.96 19.42 7.05
N THR A 18 -16.29 19.43 7.13
CA THR A 18 -17.12 18.28 6.78
C THR A 18 -17.12 18.03 5.27
N GLU A 19 -17.12 19.08 4.45
CA GLU A 19 -17.00 18.96 2.99
C GLU A 19 -15.64 18.38 2.60
N LEU A 20 -14.54 18.87 3.17
CA LEU A 20 -13.20 18.31 2.91
C LEU A 20 -13.11 16.83 3.31
N ARG A 21 -13.68 16.45 4.45
CA ARG A 21 -13.71 15.04 4.88
C ARG A 21 -14.51 14.17 3.92
N GLN A 22 -15.62 14.66 3.38
CA GLN A 22 -16.39 13.89 2.40
C GLN A 22 -15.66 13.69 1.07
N VAL A 23 -14.87 14.68 0.63
CA VAL A 23 -14.02 14.56 -0.56
C VAL A 23 -12.92 13.52 -0.33
N LEU A 24 -12.25 13.59 0.82
CA LEU A 24 -11.24 12.60 1.23
C LEU A 24 -11.83 11.19 1.32
N VAL A 25 -13.01 11.03 1.92
CA VAL A 25 -13.69 9.73 1.99
C VAL A 25 -14.03 9.23 0.58
N ARG A 26 -14.49 10.10 -0.33
CA ARG A 26 -14.77 9.73 -1.73
C ARG A 26 -13.51 9.26 -2.47
N ASP A 27 -12.39 9.94 -2.28
CA ASP A 27 -11.11 9.58 -2.91
C ASP A 27 -10.52 8.31 -2.30
N VAL A 28 -10.64 8.14 -0.98
CA VAL A 28 -10.23 6.92 -0.27
C VAL A 28 -11.13 5.74 -0.65
N ASN A 29 -12.41 5.96 -0.94
CA ASN A 29 -13.34 4.89 -1.35
C ASN A 29 -12.92 4.24 -2.68
N ARG A 30 -12.30 5.00 -3.60
CA ARG A 30 -11.68 4.44 -4.81
C ARG A 30 -10.44 3.58 -4.52
N LEU A 31 -9.81 3.77 -3.37
CA LEU A 31 -8.66 3.00 -2.88
C LEU A 31 -9.05 1.90 -1.87
N GLN A 32 -10.32 1.79 -1.45
CA GLN A 32 -10.73 0.79 -0.45
C GLN A 32 -10.50 -0.65 -0.91
N HIS A 33 -10.73 -0.92 -2.19
CA HIS A 33 -10.54 -2.26 -2.73
C HIS A 33 -9.08 -2.74 -2.65
N PRO A 34 -8.06 -1.96 -3.06
CA PRO A 34 -6.67 -2.33 -2.82
C PRO A 34 -6.23 -2.16 -1.36
N ALA A 35 -6.82 -1.24 -0.60
CA ALA A 35 -6.43 -1.02 0.80
C ALA A 35 -6.77 -2.20 1.70
N SER A 36 -7.91 -2.87 1.50
CA SER A 36 -8.26 -4.08 2.27
C SER A 36 -7.24 -5.23 2.10
N LEU A 37 -6.68 -5.38 0.90
CA LEU A 37 -5.61 -6.35 0.63
C LEU A 37 -4.31 -5.94 1.33
N VAL A 38 -3.96 -4.66 1.32
CA VAL A 38 -2.80 -4.14 2.03
C VAL A 38 -2.94 -4.32 3.53
N ASP A 39 -4.15 -4.11 4.08
CA ASP A 39 -4.40 -4.23 5.52
C ASP A 39 -4.25 -5.69 5.98
N GLN A 40 -4.75 -6.65 5.19
CA GLN A 40 -4.52 -8.08 5.44
C GLN A 40 -3.04 -8.46 5.39
N VAL A 41 -2.29 -7.93 4.42
CA VAL A 41 -0.83 -8.14 4.33
C VAL A 41 -0.13 -7.53 5.55
N THR A 42 -0.57 -6.36 6.01
CA THR A 42 0.04 -5.66 7.14
C THR A 42 -0.23 -6.38 8.47
N VAL A 43 -1.45 -6.89 8.65
CA VAL A 43 -1.83 -7.73 9.80
C VAL A 43 -1.04 -9.04 9.80
N GLY A 44 -0.96 -9.71 8.66
CA GLY A 44 -0.13 -10.92 8.51
C GLY A 44 1.35 -10.64 8.76
N TRP A 45 1.88 -9.51 8.28
CA TRP A 45 3.25 -9.09 8.51
C TRP A 45 3.54 -8.78 9.97
N ARG A 46 2.59 -8.15 10.68
CA ARG A 46 2.71 -7.87 12.12
C ARG A 46 2.70 -9.15 12.95
N TRP A 47 1.88 -10.14 12.58
CA TRP A 47 1.88 -11.47 13.19
C TRP A 47 3.21 -12.20 12.97
N VAL A 48 3.76 -12.14 11.74
CA VAL A 48 5.08 -12.68 11.39
C VAL A 48 6.20 -12.00 12.19
N ALA A 49 6.15 -10.68 12.35
CA ALA A 49 7.13 -9.93 13.12
C ALA A 49 7.09 -10.26 14.62
N GLN A 50 5.92 -10.57 15.17
CA GLN A 50 5.77 -11.03 16.57
C GLN A 50 6.22 -12.48 16.77
N HIS A 51 6.10 -13.32 15.73
CA HIS A 51 6.48 -14.73 15.80
C HIS A 51 7.40 -15.15 14.64
N PRO A 52 8.68 -14.74 14.65
CA PRO A 52 9.63 -15.03 13.58
C PRO A 52 9.96 -16.52 13.41
N GLN A 53 9.66 -17.35 14.41
CA GLN A 53 9.87 -18.80 14.39
C GLN A 53 9.00 -19.54 13.36
N TRP A 54 7.77 -19.09 13.13
CA TRP A 54 6.85 -19.72 12.17
C TRP A 54 7.29 -19.54 10.71
N PRO A 55 7.67 -18.33 10.25
CA PRO A 55 8.27 -18.13 8.94
C PRO A 55 9.50 -19.03 8.73
N LEU A 56 10.39 -19.08 9.73
CA LEU A 56 11.60 -19.90 9.69
C LEU A 56 11.27 -21.39 9.59
N ALA A 57 10.32 -21.89 10.39
CA ALA A 57 9.88 -23.28 10.34
C ALA A 57 9.25 -23.63 8.98
N VAL A 58 8.39 -22.76 8.43
CA VAL A 58 7.80 -22.94 7.09
C VAL A 58 8.89 -22.97 6.03
N LEU A 59 9.87 -22.05 6.10
CA LEU A 59 10.99 -22.02 5.16
C LEU A 59 11.86 -23.28 5.25
N ALA A 60 12.16 -23.73 6.47
CA ALA A 60 12.94 -24.93 6.73
C ALA A 60 12.22 -26.18 6.21
N VAL A 61 10.93 -26.33 6.48
CA VAL A 61 10.11 -27.43 5.95
C VAL A 61 10.07 -27.37 4.42
N LEU A 62 9.91 -26.19 3.80
CA LEU A 62 9.92 -26.06 2.35
C LEU A 62 11.27 -26.46 1.74
N LEU A 63 12.37 -26.07 2.38
CA LEU A 63 13.74 -26.42 1.96
C LEU A 63 14.01 -27.91 2.08
N VAL A 64 13.58 -28.53 3.19
CA VAL A 64 13.76 -29.97 3.44
C VAL A 64 12.90 -30.78 2.48
N LEU A 65 11.65 -30.38 2.25
CA LEU A 65 10.72 -31.15 1.42
C LEU A 65 11.08 -31.06 -0.07
N LYS A 66 11.38 -29.86 -0.59
CA LYS A 66 11.74 -29.64 -2.01
C LYS A 66 12.68 -28.43 -2.20
N PRO A 67 14.00 -28.61 -2.03
CA PRO A 67 14.96 -27.50 -2.12
C PRO A 67 14.99 -26.89 -3.53
N LYS A 68 14.86 -27.73 -4.57
CA LYS A 68 14.78 -27.27 -5.97
C LYS A 68 13.56 -26.37 -6.22
N ARG A 69 12.40 -26.67 -5.60
CA ARG A 69 11.20 -25.85 -5.77
C ARG A 69 11.28 -24.56 -4.97
N ALA A 70 11.86 -24.58 -3.77
CA ALA A 70 12.11 -23.37 -2.99
C ALA A 70 13.02 -22.38 -3.74
N LEU A 71 14.09 -22.88 -4.37
CA LEU A 71 14.96 -22.10 -5.25
C LEU A 71 14.21 -21.59 -6.49
N SER A 72 13.40 -22.43 -7.12
CA SER A 72 12.61 -22.03 -8.30
C SER A 72 11.60 -20.93 -7.96
N TRP A 73 10.94 -21.02 -6.80
CA TRP A 73 10.00 -20.01 -6.31
C TRP A 73 10.72 -18.70 -5.96
N SER A 74 11.86 -18.78 -5.29
CA SER A 74 12.70 -17.62 -4.99
C SER A 74 13.20 -16.94 -6.27
N ALA A 75 13.64 -17.74 -7.26
CA ALA A 75 14.06 -17.26 -8.57
C ALA A 75 12.89 -16.62 -9.34
N LYS A 76 11.69 -17.21 -9.28
CA LYS A 76 10.49 -16.67 -9.93
C LYS A 76 10.05 -15.34 -9.30
N LEU A 77 10.09 -15.25 -7.97
CA LEU A 77 9.83 -14.02 -7.22
C LEU A 77 10.87 -12.94 -7.56
N TRP A 78 12.14 -13.33 -7.62
CA TRP A 78 13.24 -12.45 -8.03
C TRP A 78 13.07 -11.97 -9.47
N TRP A 79 12.66 -12.85 -10.39
CA TRP A 79 12.42 -12.49 -11.79
C TRP A 79 11.23 -11.53 -11.91
N LEU A 80 10.15 -11.77 -11.16
CA LEU A 80 8.99 -10.87 -11.09
C LEU A 80 9.39 -9.48 -10.56
N TRP A 81 10.23 -9.44 -9.52
CA TRP A 81 10.72 -8.19 -8.93
C TRP A 81 11.68 -7.44 -9.88
N LYS A 82 12.57 -8.16 -10.56
CA LYS A 82 13.45 -7.60 -11.60
C LYS A 82 12.64 -7.03 -12.76
N SER A 83 11.64 -7.76 -13.25
CA SER A 83 10.73 -7.31 -14.30
C SER A 83 9.91 -6.10 -13.87
N ALA A 84 9.40 -6.06 -12.63
CA ALA A 84 8.71 -4.88 -12.10
C ALA A 84 9.65 -3.66 -12.00
N ARG A 85 10.91 -3.86 -11.61
CA ARG A 85 11.93 -2.80 -11.56
C ARG A 85 12.29 -2.31 -12.96
N GLN A 86 12.38 -3.22 -13.92
CA GLN A 86 12.68 -2.91 -15.32
C GLN A 86 11.50 -2.19 -15.99
N LEU A 87 10.27 -2.57 -15.68
CA LEU A 87 9.05 -1.89 -16.13
C LEU A 87 8.93 -0.48 -15.53
N ARG A 88 9.32 -0.30 -14.26
CA ARG A 88 9.43 1.03 -13.63
C ARG A 88 10.49 1.90 -14.29
N ARG A 89 11.65 1.32 -14.64
CA ARG A 89 12.70 2.02 -15.42
C ARG A 89 12.20 2.40 -16.79
N LEU A 90 11.57 1.48 -17.53
CA LEU A 90 10.98 1.77 -18.84
C LEU A 90 9.92 2.87 -18.75
N ARG A 91 9.06 2.86 -17.73
CA ARG A 91 8.09 3.94 -17.47
C ARG A 91 8.76 5.28 -17.16
N GLN A 92 9.89 5.30 -16.47
CA GLN A 92 10.66 6.53 -16.25
C GLN A 92 11.31 7.03 -17.55
N THR A 93 11.82 6.12 -18.39
CA THR A 93 12.39 6.47 -19.71
C THR A 93 11.34 6.90 -20.73
N LEU A 94 10.11 6.39 -20.63
CA LEU A 94 8.99 6.71 -21.53
C LEU A 94 8.14 7.91 -21.06
N ARG A 95 8.25 8.31 -19.79
CA ARG A 95 7.64 9.54 -19.24
C ARG A 95 7.91 10.81 -20.07
N PRO A 96 9.11 11.06 -20.62
CA PRO A 96 9.35 12.25 -21.44
C PRO A 96 8.62 12.25 -22.80
N PHE A 97 8.11 11.11 -23.27
CA PHE A 97 7.46 11.01 -24.59
C PHE A 97 5.92 11.11 -24.54
N LEU A 98 5.30 11.04 -23.34
CA LEU A 98 3.84 11.03 -23.17
C LEU A 98 3.27 12.33 -22.55
N ALA A 99 4.07 13.39 -22.42
CA ALA A 99 3.59 14.72 -22.03
C ALA A 99 3.46 15.61 -23.28
N PRO A 100 2.35 15.55 -24.03
CA PRO A 100 2.05 16.55 -25.04
C PRO A 100 1.87 17.91 -24.34
N ARG A 101 2.54 18.91 -24.92
CA ARG A 101 2.53 20.32 -24.52
C ARG A 101 1.16 20.95 -24.77
#